data_AF-A0A2J4Z295-F1
#
_entry.id   AF-A0A2J4Z295-F1
#
_cell.length_a   1.000
_cell.length_b   1.000
_cell.length_c   1.000
_cell.angle_alpha   90.00
_cell.angle_beta   90.00
_cell.angle_gamma   90.00
#
_symmetry.space_group_name_H-M   'P 1'
#
loop_
_entity.id
_entity.type
_entity.pdbx_description
1 polymer ?
#
loop_
_entity_poly.entity_id
_entity_poly.type
_entity_poly.pdbx_seq_one_letter_code
_entity_poly.pdbx_strand_id
1 'polypeptide(L)' 'MFRSLLLVTIPFISIAAHAVTFDYRHETNDKAGNNHKDRLLMSHRFANGFGLSLEGKWKGSQDKNKAYDET' A
#
# COMPACT_ATOMS: atom_id res chain seq x y z
N MET A 1 35.61 17.98 24.76
CA MET A 1 35.32 18.13 23.30
C MET A 1 34.54 16.94 22.73
N PHE A 2 34.89 15.68 23.00
CA PHE A 2 34.14 14.50 22.50
C PHE A 2 32.66 14.44 22.91
N ARG A 3 32.31 14.88 24.13
CA ARG A 3 30.92 14.89 24.62
C ARG A 3 29.98 15.80 23.82
N SER A 4 30.44 16.98 23.40
CA SER A 4 29.64 17.89 22.57
C SER A 4 29.46 17.36 21.16
N LEU A 5 30.45 16.65 20.61
CA LEU A 5 30.35 16.04 19.28
C LEU A 5 29.31 14.91 19.24
N LEU A 6 29.24 14.12 20.32
CA LEU A 6 28.21 13.08 20.51
C LEU A 6 26.79 13.63 20.63
N LEU A 7 26.62 14.83 21.21
CA LEU A 7 25.30 15.47 21.36
C LEU A 7 24.75 16.00 20.03
N VAL A 8 25.62 16.34 19.08
CA VAL A 8 25.23 16.88 17.75
C VAL A 8 24.82 15.78 16.76
N THR A 9 25.21 14.52 16.98
CA THR A 9 24.91 13.42 16.05
C THR A 9 23.60 12.68 16.34
N ILE A 10 23.05 12.82 17.55
CA ILE A 10 21.80 12.18 17.99
C ILE A 10 20.56 12.53 17.14
N PRO A 11 20.34 13.77 16.64
CA PRO A 11 19.14 14.07 15.86
C PRO A 11 19.12 13.42 14.47
N PHE A 12 20.25 12.90 13.95
CA PHE A 12 20.32 12.27 12.62
C PHE A 12 19.84 10.82 12.59
N ILE A 13 19.59 10.19 13.74
CA ILE A 13 19.12 8.79 13.82
C ILE A 13 17.58 8.70 13.75
N SER A 14 16.89 9.84 13.80
CA SER A 14 15.42 9.84 13.81
C SER A 14 14.83 9.60 12.41
N ILE A 15 13.97 8.58 12.33
CA ILE A 15 12.96 8.30 11.29
C ILE A 15 13.46 7.54 10.05
N ALA A 16 13.88 6.29 10.28
CA ALA A 16 13.93 5.25 9.24
C ALA A 16 12.84 4.20 9.48
N ALA A 17 11.57 4.62 9.53
CA ALA A 17 10.42 3.70 9.57
C ALA A 17 10.24 3.04 8.20
N HIS A 18 11.03 2.01 7.93
CA HIS A 18 10.99 1.21 6.70
C HIS A 18 9.84 0.20 6.76
N ALA A 19 8.60 0.69 6.87
CA ALA A 19 7.44 -0.19 6.87
C ALA A 19 7.09 -0.57 5.42
N VAL A 20 7.02 -1.88 5.15
CA VAL A 20 6.23 -2.35 4.01
C VAL A 20 4.77 -2.07 4.34
N THR A 21 4.07 -1.42 3.41
CA THR A 21 2.66 -1.06 3.55
C THR A 21 1.81 -2.02 2.73
N PHE A 22 0.70 -2.44 3.32
CA PHE A 22 -0.35 -3.19 2.65
C PHE A 22 -1.61 -2.31 2.66
N ASP A 23 -2.01 -1.85 1.48
CA ASP A 23 -3.23 -1.08 1.26
C ASP A 23 -4.24 -2.00 0.56
N TYR A 24 -5.31 -2.34 1.28
CA TYR A 24 -6.46 -3.03 0.71
C TYR A 24 -7.60 -2.03 0.51
N ARG A 25 -8.12 -1.96 -0.71
CA ARG A 25 -9.22 -1.08 -1.09
C ARG A 25 -10.33 -1.87 -1.77
N HIS A 26 -11.51 -1.82 -1.16
CA HIS A 26 -12.76 -2.25 -1.77
C HIS A 26 -13.49 -1.01 -2.33
N GLU A 27 -13.90 -1.06 -3.59
CA GLU A 27 -14.61 0.00 -4.30
C GLU A 27 -15.93 -0.55 -4.85
N THR A 28 -17.04 0.12 -4.54
CA THR A 28 -18.37 -0.21 -5.06
C THR A 28 -18.91 0.98 -5.85
N ASN A 29 -19.72 0.73 -6.87
CA ASN A 29 -20.36 1.77 -7.67
C ASN A 29 -21.89 1.59 -7.62
N ASP A 30 -22.64 2.70 -7.58
CA ASP A 30 -24.11 2.72 -7.46
C ASP A 30 -24.85 2.17 -8.69
N LYS A 31 -24.12 1.72 -9.71
CA LYS A 31 -24.71 0.99 -10.83
C LYS A 31 -25.31 -0.33 -10.32
N ALA A 32 -26.54 -0.62 -10.74
CA ALA A 32 -27.19 -1.89 -10.41
C ALA A 32 -26.38 -3.08 -10.96
N GLY A 33 -26.02 -4.04 -10.11
CA GLY A 33 -25.32 -5.29 -10.45
C GLY A 33 -24.02 -5.52 -9.69
N ASN A 34 -23.25 -6.54 -10.10
CA ASN A 34 -21.96 -6.88 -9.52
C ASN A 34 -20.86 -5.90 -9.96
N ASN A 35 -20.76 -4.77 -9.26
CA ASN A 35 -19.83 -3.69 -9.60
C ASN A 35 -18.74 -3.47 -8.54
N HIS A 36 -18.48 -4.44 -7.67
CA HIS A 36 -17.38 -4.33 -6.74
C HIS A 36 -16.04 -4.57 -7.43
N LYS A 37 -15.05 -3.82 -6.97
CA LYS A 37 -13.65 -3.94 -7.39
C LYS A 37 -12.79 -3.92 -6.15
N ASP A 38 -11.81 -4.77 -6.16
CA ASP A 38 -10.90 -4.95 -5.07
C ASP A 38 -9.47 -4.72 -5.56
N ARG A 39 -8.69 -4.06 -4.73
CA ARG A 39 -7.28 -3.81 -4.96
C ARG A 39 -6.50 -4.10 -3.70
N LEU A 40 -5.40 -4.83 -3.88
CA LEU A 40 -4.35 -4.97 -2.89
C LEU A 40 -3.06 -4.35 -3.43
N LEU A 41 -2.54 -3.34 -2.73
CA LEU A 41 -1.30 -2.65 -3.04
C LEU A 41 -0.29 -2.92 -1.93
N MET A 42 0.82 -3.55 -2.29
CA MET A 42 1.98 -3.71 -1.43
C MET A 42 3.01 -2.67 -1.83
N SER A 43 3.46 -1.82 -0.92
CA SER A 43 4.46 -0.79 -1.27
C SER A 43 5.52 -0.58 -0.21
N HIS A 44 6.73 -0.26 -0.66
CA HIS A 44 7.87 0.00 0.21
C HIS A 44 8.69 1.19 -0.31
N ARG A 45 9.12 2.05 0.61
CA ARG A 45 10.01 3.20 0.35
C ARG A 45 11.31 2.98 1.12
N PHE A 46 12.42 2.88 0.39
CA PHE A 46 13.76 2.74 0.94
C PHE A 46 14.31 4.10 1.39
N ALA A 47 15.22 4.12 2.37
CA ALA A 47 15.86 5.36 2.86
C ALA A 47 16.60 6.18 1.78
N ASN A 48 17.03 5.54 0.69
CA ASN A 48 17.65 6.22 -0.45
C ASN A 48 16.63 6.94 -1.37
N GLY A 49 15.34 6.98 -0.99
CA GLY A 49 14.26 7.59 -1.75
C GLY A 49 13.69 6.70 -2.85
N PHE A 50 14.36 5.60 -3.21
CA PHE A 50 13.83 4.60 -4.14
C PHE A 50 12.62 3.90 -3.53
N GLY A 51 11.65 3.49 -4.34
CA GLY A 51 10.48 2.78 -3.84
C GLY A 51 9.85 1.90 -4.90
N LEU A 52 9.25 0.82 -4.44
CA LEU A 52 8.65 -0.22 -5.26
C LEU A 52 7.24 -0.49 -4.74
N SER A 53 6.34 -0.81 -5.66
CA SER A 53 4.98 -1.21 -5.33
C SER A 53 4.47 -2.30 -6.27
N LEU A 54 3.73 -3.26 -5.71
CA LEU A 54 3.05 -4.32 -6.43
C LEU A 54 1.55 -4.19 -6.20
N GLU A 55 0.77 -4.18 -7.28
CA GLU A 55 -0.67 -3.97 -7.25
C GLU A 55 -1.39 -5.18 -7.86
N GLY A 56 -2.24 -5.83 -7.07
CA GLY A 56 -3.19 -6.84 -7.52
C GLY A 56 -4.60 -6.24 -7.58
N LYS A 57 -5.32 -6.47 -8.67
CA LYS A 57 -6.71 -6.01 -8.86
C LYS A 57 -7.59 -7.17 -9.29
N TRP A 58 -8.74 -7.30 -8.65
CA TRP A 58 -9.80 -8.22 -9.06
C TRP A 58 -11.15 -7.50 -9.00
N LYS A 59 -12.11 -8.02 -9.74
CA LYS A 59 -13.46 -7.47 -9.82
C LYS A 59 -14.47 -8.60 -9.78
N GLY A 60 -15.69 -8.28 -9.38
CA GLY A 60 -16.82 -9.18 -9.53
C GLY A 60 -17.10 -9.53 -11.00
N SER A 61 -17.92 -10.56 -11.21
CA SER A 61 -18.34 -11.03 -12.53
C SER A 61 -18.99 -9.92 -13.36
N GLN A 62 -18.81 -9.97 -14.68
CA GLN A 62 -19.61 -9.13 -15.58
C GLN A 62 -21.09 -9.52 -15.58
N ASP A 63 -21.42 -10.76 -15.20
CA ASP A 63 -22.79 -11.19 -15.00
C ASP A 63 -23.32 -10.67 -13.67
N LYS A 64 -24.37 -9.87 -13.72
CA LYS A 64 -25.00 -9.25 -12.54
C LYS A 64 -25.59 -10.29 -11.58
N ASN A 65 -25.84 -11.51 -12.04
CA ASN A 65 -26.38 -12.60 -11.24
C ASN A 65 -25.31 -13.48 -10.61
N LYS A 66 -24.03 -13.25 -10.89
CA LYS A 66 -22.91 -14.00 -10.32
C LYS A 66 -22.10 -13.12 -9.39
N ALA A 67 -21.76 -13.64 -8.21
CA ALA A 67 -20.98 -12.90 -7.21
C ALA A 67 -19.49 -12.79 -7.59
N TYR A 68 -18.93 -13.76 -8.33
CA TYR A 68 -17.52 -13.80 -8.69
C TYR A 68 -17.33 -14.31 -10.12
N ASP A 69 -16.26 -13.87 -10.77
CA ASP A 69 -15.88 -14.33 -12.11
C ASP A 69 -15.15 -15.67 -11.98
N GLU A 70 -15.90 -16.77 -12.13
CA GLU A 70 -15.36 -18.13 -12.16
C GLU A 70 -14.69 -18.35 -13.53
N THR A 71 -13.36 -18.20 -13.60
CA THR A 71 -12.54 -18.75 -14.70
C THR A 71 -12.40 -20.26 -14.58
#